data_AF-A0A2V7XRD2-F1
#
_entry.id   AF-A0A2V7XRD2-F1
#
_cell.length_a   1.000
_cell.length_b   1.000
_cell.length_c   1.000
_cell.angle_alpha   90.00
_cell.angle_beta   90.00
_cell.angle_gamma   90.00
#
_symmetry.space_group_name_H-M   'P 1'
#
loop_
_entity.id
_entity.type
_entity.pdbx_description
1 polymer ?
#
loop_
_entity_poly.entity_id
_entity_poly.type
_entity_poly.pdbx_seq_one_letter_code
_entity_poly.pdbx_strand_id
1 'polypeptide(L)'
;IQKAASDLLTKVEDTCKKLGTPAQCGDRGPGLGAAGPPLIFIPPAVTVRITQLLGGIENYAAAPTQWQLDQIKVLQPMLTEASAAARKLAQEDLVALNKMITEAGVPYIAIPRGGAASGQPPGGEEW
;
A
#
# COMPACT_ATOMS: atom_id res chain seq x y z
N ILE A 1 -5.05 -20.19 -11.53
CA ILE A 1 -5.53 -19.07 -10.67
C ILE A 1 -4.68 -18.92 -9.42
N GLN A 2 -4.47 -19.97 -8.61
CA GLN A 2 -3.66 -19.89 -7.38
C GLN A 2 -2.28 -19.26 -7.59
N LYS A 3 -1.52 -19.72 -8.59
CA LYS A 3 -0.22 -19.13 -8.92
C LYS A 3 -0.30 -17.63 -9.24
N ALA A 4 -1.24 -17.24 -10.11
CA ALA A 4 -1.44 -15.82 -10.47
C ALA A 4 -1.86 -14.96 -9.26
N ALA A 5 -2.65 -15.52 -8.34
CA ALA A 5 -3.02 -14.86 -7.10
C ALA A 5 -1.81 -14.71 -6.14
N SER A 6 -0.96 -15.73 -6.02
CA SER A 6 0.28 -15.65 -5.23
C SER A 6 1.28 -14.67 -5.83
N ASP A 7 1.46 -14.66 -7.15
CA ASP A 7 2.32 -13.69 -7.83
C ASP A 7 1.82 -12.25 -7.62
N LEU A 8 0.50 -12.05 -7.66
CA LEU A 8 -0.09 -10.75 -7.38
C LEU A 8 0.10 -10.33 -5.92
N LEU A 9 -0.08 -11.25 -4.98
CA LEU A 9 0.14 -10.99 -3.55
C LEU A 9 1.56 -10.51 -3.29
N THR A 10 2.57 -11.20 -3.83
CA THR A 10 3.98 -10.80 -3.69
C THR A 10 4.21 -9.38 -4.22
N LYS A 11 3.70 -9.07 -5.42
CA LYS A 11 3.84 -7.72 -5.99
C LYS A 11 3.14 -6.65 -5.14
N VAL A 12 1.98 -6.96 -4.55
CA VAL A 12 1.25 -6.06 -3.65
C VAL A 12 2.06 -5.82 -2.38
N GLU A 13 2.63 -6.85 -1.77
CA GLU A 13 3.46 -6.73 -0.57
C GLU A 13 4.73 -5.89 -0.83
N ASP A 14 5.43 -6.15 -1.93
CA ASP A 14 6.61 -5.39 -2.34
C ASP A 14 6.27 -3.91 -2.61
N THR A 15 5.18 -3.65 -3.33
CA THR A 15 4.74 -2.28 -3.61
C THR A 15 4.27 -1.57 -2.35
N CYS A 16 3.59 -2.28 -1.45
CA CYS A 16 3.14 -1.73 -0.18
C CYS A 16 4.32 -1.34 0.71
N LYS A 17 5.36 -2.18 0.82
CA LYS A 17 6.57 -1.88 1.62
C LYS A 17 7.31 -0.63 1.14
N LYS A 18 7.16 -0.23 -0.12
CA LYS A 18 7.69 1.04 -0.64
C LYS A 18 6.88 2.26 -0.15
N LEU A 19 5.58 2.10 0.06
CA LEU A 19 4.62 3.19 0.32
C LEU A 19 4.21 3.31 1.79
N GLY A 20 4.20 2.22 2.54
CA GLY A 20 3.67 2.15 3.90
C GLY A 20 4.59 1.38 4.84
N THR A 21 4.22 1.39 6.12
CA THR A 21 4.91 0.58 7.13
C THR A 21 4.49 -0.89 7.03
N PRO A 22 5.29 -1.85 7.53
CA PRO A 22 4.91 -3.27 7.53
C PRO A 22 3.54 -3.52 8.16
N ALA A 23 3.22 -2.81 9.25
CA ALA A 23 1.92 -2.88 9.91
C ALA A 23 0.75 -2.45 8.99
N GLN A 24 0.96 -1.47 8.10
CA GLN A 24 -0.02 -1.05 7.10
C GLN A 24 -0.13 -2.04 5.93
N CYS A 25 0.90 -2.85 5.71
CA CYS A 25 0.99 -3.83 4.64
C CYS A 25 0.56 -5.25 5.03
N GLY A 26 -0.10 -5.40 6.18
CA GLY A 26 -0.61 -6.69 6.64
C GLY A 26 0.35 -7.48 7.52
N ASP A 27 1.57 -6.99 7.74
CA ASP A 27 2.50 -7.53 8.73
C ASP A 27 2.04 -7.09 10.12
N ARG A 28 0.99 -7.76 10.62
CA ARG A 28 0.66 -7.72 12.04
C ARG A 28 1.77 -8.51 12.72
N GLY A 29 2.84 -7.82 13.10
CA GLY A 29 3.95 -8.41 13.84
C GLY A 29 3.46 -9.32 14.97
N PRO A 30 4.25 -10.31 15.38
CA PRO A 30 3.83 -11.30 16.38
C PRO A 30 3.26 -10.55 17.59
N GLY A 31 2.04 -10.90 18.00
CA GLY A 31 1.31 -10.23 19.08
C GLY A 31 2.24 -10.03 20.27
N LEU A 32 2.70 -8.79 20.44
CA LEU A 32 3.75 -8.49 21.38
C LEU A 32 3.13 -8.63 22.76
N GLY A 33 3.63 -9.60 23.54
CA GLY A 33 3.46 -9.56 24.99
C GLY A 33 4.10 -8.28 25.56
N ALA A 34 4.21 -8.19 26.88
CA ALA A 34 4.77 -7.01 27.55
C ALA A 34 6.24 -6.66 27.20
N ALA A 35 6.93 -7.50 26.41
CA ALA A 35 8.21 -7.16 25.79
C ALA A 35 7.93 -6.58 24.40
N GLY A 36 8.21 -5.29 24.22
CA GLY A 36 7.96 -4.54 22.99
C GLY A 36 8.61 -5.15 21.72
N PRO A 37 8.37 -4.53 20.54
CA PRO A 37 8.80 -5.09 19.27
C PRO A 37 10.31 -5.32 19.22
N PRO A 38 10.79 -6.36 18.51
CA PRO A 38 12.22 -6.51 18.26
C PRO A 38 12.77 -5.25 17.58
N LEU A 39 13.96 -4.80 18.01
CA LEU A 39 14.64 -3.61 17.50
C LEU A 39 15.25 -3.88 16.11
N ILE A 40 14.41 -4.15 15.12
CA ILE A 40 14.81 -4.25 13.72
C ILE A 40 14.72 -2.85 13.12
N PHE A 41 15.83 -2.35 12.58
CA PHE A 41 15.82 -1.10 11.84
C PHE A 41 15.04 -1.28 10.53
N ILE A 42 13.83 -0.72 10.49
CA ILE A 42 13.00 -0.66 9.29
C ILE A 42 13.17 0.75 8.71
N PRO A 43 13.73 0.90 7.50
CA PRO A 43 13.86 2.22 6.89
C PRO A 43 12.47 2.87 6.73
N PRO A 44 12.34 4.19 6.97
CA PRO A 44 11.06 4.86 6.86
C PRO A 44 10.53 4.77 5.43
N ALA A 45 9.23 4.47 5.30
CA ALA A 45 8.54 4.44 4.01
C ALA A 45 8.63 5.80 3.30
N VAL A 46 8.50 5.79 1.97
CA VAL A 46 8.59 7.01 1.13
C VAL A 46 7.62 8.09 1.61
N THR A 47 6.41 7.70 2.01
CA THR A 47 5.39 8.61 2.54
C THR A 47 5.82 9.30 3.82
N VAL A 48 6.43 8.59 4.76
CA VAL A 48 6.95 9.15 6.02
C VAL A 48 8.06 10.17 5.75
N ARG A 49 8.97 9.84 4.81
CA ARG A 49 10.07 10.74 4.42
C ARG A 49 9.56 12.00 3.73
N ILE A 50 8.52 11.87 2.90
CA ILE A 50 7.85 13.02 2.27
C ILE A 50 7.21 13.91 3.34
N THR A 51 6.47 13.35 4.30
CA THR A 51 5.86 14.13 5.38
C THR A 51 6.90 14.87 6.22
N GLN A 52 8.03 14.22 6.54
CA GLN A 52 9.14 14.85 7.25
C GLN A 52 9.76 16.01 6.44
N LEU A 53 9.96 15.81 5.15
CA LEU A 53 10.47 16.83 4.25
C LEU A 53 9.51 18.03 4.15
N LEU A 54 8.22 17.77 3.95
CA LEU A 54 7.18 18.80 3.88
C LEU A 54 7.12 19.61 5.17
N GLY A 55 7.08 18.95 6.32
CA GLY A 55 7.11 19.63 7.61
C GLY A 55 8.38 20.47 7.82
N GLY A 56 9.53 20.02 7.30
CA GLY A 56 10.77 20.80 7.34
C GLY A 56 10.77 22.02 6.41
N ILE A 57 10.05 21.96 5.29
CA ILE A 57 9.93 23.08 4.34
C ILE A 57 8.91 24.10 4.86
N GLU A 58 7.73 23.65 5.32
CA GLU A 58 6.63 24.53 5.74
C GLU A 58 6.93 25.35 7.01
N ASN A 59 7.81 24.85 7.88
CA ASN A 59 8.21 25.55 9.11
C ASN A 59 9.38 26.53 8.91
N TYR A 60 9.85 26.73 7.66
CA TYR A 60 10.99 27.60 7.37
C TYR A 60 10.59 28.66 6.33
N ALA A 61 10.59 29.93 6.73
CA ALA A 61 10.19 31.06 5.88
C ALA A 61 11.23 31.44 4.80
N ALA A 62 12.32 30.70 4.68
CA ALA A 62 13.38 30.91 3.69
C ALA A 62 13.34 29.85 2.58
N ALA A 63 14.10 30.08 1.51
CA ALA A 63 14.24 29.11 0.41
C ALA A 63 14.66 27.72 0.95
N PRO A 64 14.23 26.62 0.31
CA PRO A 64 14.60 25.27 0.72
C PRO A 64 16.12 25.12 0.82
N THR A 65 16.58 24.48 1.88
CA THR A 65 18.01 24.20 2.07
C THR A 65 18.52 23.22 1.00
N GLN A 66 19.82 23.24 0.72
CA GLN A 66 20.44 22.32 -0.24
C GLN A 66 20.12 20.84 0.09
N TRP A 67 20.12 20.50 1.38
CA TRP A 67 19.74 19.17 1.85
C TRP A 67 18.28 18.81 1.49
N GLN A 68 17.33 19.75 1.63
CA GLN A 68 15.93 19.54 1.25
C GLN A 68 15.79 19.33 -0.27
N LEU A 69 16.52 20.11 -1.07
CA LEU A 69 16.55 19.95 -2.53
C LEU A 69 17.08 18.57 -2.94
N ASP A 70 18.11 18.07 -2.27
CA ASP A 70 18.65 16.74 -2.55
C ASP A 70 17.72 15.62 -2.06
N GLN A 71 16.98 15.81 -0.96
CA GLN A 71 15.90 14.88 -0.59
C GLN A 71 14.77 14.86 -1.64
N ILE A 72 14.39 16.00 -2.22
CA ILE A 72 13.38 16.05 -3.29
C ILE A 72 13.85 15.22 -4.49
N LYS A 73 15.10 15.40 -4.94
CA LYS A 73 15.68 14.65 -6.06
C LYS A 73 15.69 13.14 -5.83
N VAL A 74 15.86 12.69 -4.59
CA VAL A 74 15.83 11.27 -4.23
C VAL A 74 14.41 10.74 -4.11
N LEU A 75 13.51 11.48 -3.47
CA LEU A 75 12.15 11.02 -3.18
C LEU A 75 11.23 11.06 -4.41
N GLN A 76 11.45 11.99 -5.33
CA GLN A 76 10.65 12.13 -6.56
C GLN A 76 10.64 10.86 -7.44
N PRO A 77 11.79 10.27 -7.82
CA PRO A 77 11.78 9.03 -8.60
C PRO A 77 11.20 7.85 -7.80
N MET A 78 11.49 7.76 -6.49
CA MET A 78 10.95 6.70 -5.63
C MET A 78 9.41 6.73 -5.59
N LEU A 79 8.82 7.92 -5.45
CA LEU A 79 7.37 8.11 -5.47
C LEU A 79 6.78 7.80 -6.83
N THR A 80 7.44 8.22 -7.91
CA THR A 80 6.98 8.00 -9.28
C THR A 80 6.94 6.50 -9.61
N GLU A 81 7.99 5.77 -9.26
CA GLU A 81 8.06 4.32 -9.46
C GLU A 81 7.00 3.60 -8.61
N ALA A 82 6.90 3.90 -7.32
CA ALA A 82 5.97 3.24 -6.41
C ALA A 82 4.50 3.51 -6.78
N SER A 83 4.18 4.74 -7.20
CA SER A 83 2.82 5.10 -7.64
C SER A 83 2.46 4.47 -8.98
N ALA A 84 3.41 4.37 -9.92
CA ALA A 84 3.21 3.64 -11.17
C ALA A 84 2.97 2.15 -10.93
N ALA A 85 3.74 1.52 -10.04
CA ALA A 85 3.55 0.12 -9.65
C ALA A 85 2.18 -0.10 -8.99
N ALA A 86 1.77 0.78 -8.07
CA ALA A 86 0.45 0.69 -7.43
C ALA A 86 -0.71 0.84 -8.44
N ARG A 87 -0.58 1.76 -9.41
CA ARG A 87 -1.58 1.91 -10.48
C ARG A 87 -1.68 0.68 -11.36
N LYS A 88 -0.53 0.11 -11.76
CA LYS A 88 -0.48 -1.11 -12.55
C LYS A 88 -1.15 -2.29 -11.83
N LEU A 89 -0.88 -2.43 -10.53
CA LEU A 89 -1.53 -3.46 -9.72
C LEU A 89 -3.05 -3.29 -9.69
N ALA A 90 -3.52 -2.05 -9.48
CA ALA A 90 -4.94 -1.75 -9.36
C ALA A 90 -5.70 -1.86 -10.68
N GLN A 91 -5.11 -1.40 -11.78
CA GLN A 91 -5.80 -1.21 -13.06
C GLN A 91 -5.56 -2.33 -14.06
N GLU A 92 -4.43 -3.04 -13.97
CA GLU A 92 -4.07 -4.08 -14.93
C GLU A 92 -4.07 -5.46 -14.26
N ASP A 93 -3.20 -5.68 -13.27
CA ASP A 93 -2.98 -7.02 -12.71
C ASP A 93 -4.24 -7.56 -11.98
N LEU A 94 -4.94 -6.71 -11.21
CA LEU A 94 -6.21 -7.10 -10.57
C LEU A 94 -7.32 -7.38 -11.59
N VAL A 95 -7.39 -6.61 -12.67
CA VAL A 95 -8.40 -6.81 -13.73
C VAL A 95 -8.13 -8.14 -14.44
N ALA A 96 -6.87 -8.44 -14.74
CA ALA A 96 -6.47 -9.71 -15.33
C ALA A 96 -6.80 -10.89 -14.40
N LEU A 97 -6.54 -10.77 -13.09
CA LEU A 97 -6.90 -11.80 -12.12
C LEU A 97 -8.43 -11.99 -12.03
N ASN A 98 -9.20 -10.90 -11.98
CA ASN A 98 -10.65 -10.95 -11.91
C ASN A 98 -11.27 -11.59 -13.15
N LYS A 99 -10.67 -11.40 -14.34
CA LYS A 99 -11.09 -12.10 -15.56
C LYS A 99 -10.91 -13.62 -15.41
N MET A 100 -9.73 -14.07 -14.98
CA MET A 100 -9.46 -15.50 -14.77
C MET A 100 -10.38 -16.12 -13.71
N ILE A 101 -10.71 -15.37 -12.66
CA ILE A 101 -11.62 -15.79 -11.58
C ILE A 101 -13.06 -15.92 -12.09
N THR A 102 -13.51 -14.97 -12.92
CA THR A 102 -14.85 -14.98 -13.53
C THR A 102 -14.99 -16.13 -14.52
N GLU A 103 -13.96 -16.39 -15.34
CA GLU A 103 -13.92 -17.52 -16.28
C GLU A 103 -13.99 -18.88 -15.55
N ALA A 104 -13.54 -18.94 -14.30
CA ALA A 104 -13.63 -20.13 -13.46
C ALA A 104 -14.90 -20.20 -12.60
N GLY A 105 -15.85 -19.27 -12.77
CA GLY A 105 -17.11 -19.25 -12.02
C GLY A 105 -16.97 -18.90 -10.54
N VAL A 106 -15.85 -18.32 -10.12
CA VAL A 106 -15.58 -17.89 -8.74
C VAL A 106 -15.92 -16.39 -8.61
N PRO A 107 -16.45 -15.92 -7.46
CA PRO A 107 -16.72 -14.49 -7.26
C PRO A 107 -15.44 -13.63 -7.35
N TYR A 108 -15.52 -12.47 -8.02
CA TYR A 108 -14.38 -11.57 -8.25
C TYR A 108 -13.97 -10.81 -6.98
N ILE A 109 -12.70 -10.36 -6.95
CA ILE A 109 -12.15 -9.56 -5.85
C ILE A 109 -12.48 -8.07 -6.11
N ALA A 110 -13.22 -7.45 -5.18
CA ALA A 110 -13.50 -6.03 -5.19
C ALA A 110 -12.60 -5.30 -4.18
N ILE A 111 -11.95 -4.21 -4.60
CA ILE A 111 -11.23 -3.34 -3.67
C ILE A 111 -12.28 -2.62 -2.81
N PRO A 112 -12.19 -2.68 -1.47
CA PRO A 112 -13.07 -1.90 -0.61
C PRO A 112 -12.90 -0.42 -0.95
N ARG A 113 -13.96 0.23 -1.45
CA ARG A 113 -13.97 1.69 -1.52
C ARG A 113 -14.01 2.19 -0.08
N GLY A 114 -12.96 2.89 0.34
CA GLY A 114 -12.90 3.48 1.67
C GLY A 114 -14.13 4.35 1.91
N GLY A 115 -15.04 3.86 2.76
CA GLY A 115 -16.34 4.49 3.01
C GLY A 115 -17.54 3.61 2.65
N ALA A 116 -17.64 2.40 3.22
CA ALA A 116 -18.93 1.74 3.41
C ALA A 116 -18.82 0.80 4.62
N ALA A 117 -19.05 1.37 5.80
CA ALA A 117 -19.54 0.57 6.91
C ALA A 117 -20.95 0.09 6.55
N SER A 118 -21.10 -1.19 6.21
CA SER A 118 -22.34 -1.93 6.40
C SER A 118 -22.11 -3.38 6.02
N GLY A 119 -21.91 -4.22 7.05
CA GLY A 119 -22.31 -5.61 6.93
C GLY A 119 -23.82 -5.65 6.73
N GLN A 120 -24.25 -6.11 5.56
CA GLN A 120 -25.58 -6.63 5.35
C GLN A 120 -25.45 -7.70 4.25
N PRO A 121 -25.57 -9.00 4.56
CA PRO A 121 -25.80 -9.99 3.52
C PRO A 121 -27.11 -9.61 2.81
N PRO A 122 -27.18 -9.66 1.46
CA PRO A 122 -28.44 -9.49 0.77
C PRO A 122 -29.38 -10.59 1.26
N GLY A 123 -30.47 -10.17 1.92
CA GLY A 123 -31.51 -11.06 2.39
C GLY A 123 -32.07 -11.84 1.20
N GLY A 124 -32.01 -13.16 1.31
CA GLY A 124 -32.82 -14.03 0.46
C GLY A 124 -34.23 -14.01 0.99
N GLU A 125 -35.10 -13.25 0.34
CA GLU A 125 -36.55 -13.38 0.49
C GLU A 125 -36.98 -14.72 -0.11
N GLU A 126 -37.38 -15.61 0.80
CA GLU A 126 -38.44 -16.59 0.63
C GLU A 126 -39.67 -15.99 -0.07
N TRP A 127 -40.06 -16.51 -1.25
CA TRP A 127 -41.41 -16.88 -1.74
C TRP A 127 -41.27 -17.61 -3.09
#